data_AF-A0A913Y1U8-F1
#
_entry.id   AF-A0A913Y1U8-F1
#
_cell.length_a   1.000
_cell.length_b   1.000
_cell.length_c   1.000
_cell.angle_alpha   90.00
_cell.angle_beta   90.00
_cell.angle_gamma   90.00
#
_symmetry.space_group_name_H-M   'P 1'
#
loop_
_entity.id
_entity.type
_entity.pdbx_description
1 polymer ?
#
loop_
_entity_poly.entity_id
_entity_poly.type
_entity_poly.pdbx_seq_one_letter_code
_entity_poly.pdbx_strand_id
1 'polypeptide(L)'
;MFSRFGVFTCLLFIHGAVWINAEDGHDFAKRGFGSYFSNSYFDEIAAATCAALPLSRAGHVFPVRRRCSSSSKETCDQICQSSGVLKQTSWNNNPSKCIESLHVYRNRPDLLPNLKSDTDVGKVGLLVFRYQSCIATSCGPNYCCCVKR
;
A
#
# COMPACT_ATOMS: atom_id res chain seq x y z
N MET A 1 68.67 48.43 6.91
CA MET A 1 68.95 48.82 8.30
C MET A 1 67.62 49.21 8.93
N PHE A 2 67.06 48.34 9.79
CA PHE A 2 65.88 48.52 10.69
C PHE A 2 64.55 48.98 10.02
N SER A 3 63.33 48.71 10.49
CA SER A 3 62.74 47.78 11.45
C SER A 3 61.21 47.88 11.29
N ARG A 4 60.54 46.74 11.45
CA ARG A 4 59.17 46.40 11.88
C ARG A 4 58.16 47.53 12.22
N PHE A 5 56.89 47.29 11.86
CA PHE A 5 55.64 47.25 12.69
C PHE A 5 54.45 47.38 11.71
N GLY A 6 53.35 46.63 11.72
CA GLY A 6 52.85 45.59 12.59
C GLY A 6 51.73 44.83 11.87
N VAL A 7 51.49 43.63 12.37
CA VAL A 7 50.57 42.59 11.92
C VAL A 7 49.13 43.08 11.71
N PHE A 8 48.57 42.90 10.51
CA PHE A 8 47.13 42.71 10.33
C PHE A 8 46.86 41.23 10.13
N THR A 9 46.40 40.58 11.20
CA THR A 9 45.82 39.24 11.20
C THR A 9 44.63 39.20 10.25
N CYS A 10 44.87 38.72 9.03
CA CYS A 10 43.79 38.31 8.12
C CYS A 10 43.32 36.92 8.58
N LEU A 11 42.44 36.89 9.56
CA LEU A 11 41.68 35.70 9.92
C LEU A 11 40.72 35.41 8.76
N LEU A 12 41.19 34.63 7.80
CA LEU A 12 40.34 33.90 6.86
C LEU A 12 39.53 32.89 7.67
N PHE A 13 38.38 33.31 8.20
CA PHE A 13 37.31 32.38 8.49
C PHE A 13 36.81 31.86 7.15
N ILE A 14 37.36 30.72 6.73
CA ILE A 14 36.72 29.86 5.74
C ILE A 14 35.44 29.36 6.41
N HIS A 15 34.38 30.17 6.36
CA HIS A 15 33.04 29.66 6.53
C HIS A 15 32.84 28.70 5.38
N GLY A 16 32.99 27.40 5.69
CA GLY A 16 32.52 26.34 4.82
C GLY A 16 31.05 26.60 4.55
N ALA A 17 30.76 27.21 3.40
CA ALA A 17 29.46 27.12 2.79
C ALA A 17 29.31 25.66 2.34
N VAL A 18 28.98 24.79 3.30
CA VAL A 18 28.31 23.54 2.99
C VAL A 18 26.98 23.95 2.39
N TRP A 19 26.92 23.91 1.07
CA TRP A 19 25.67 23.87 0.36
C TRP A 19 24.99 22.56 0.79
N ILE A 20 24.10 22.64 1.78
CA ILE A 20 23.11 21.61 2.00
C ILE A 20 22.22 21.69 0.77
N ASN A 21 22.53 20.87 -0.24
CA ASN A 21 21.53 20.49 -1.21
C ASN A 21 20.46 19.75 -0.41
N ALA A 22 19.39 20.46 -0.07
CA ALA A 22 18.18 19.87 0.45
C ALA A 22 17.51 19.09 -0.68
N GLU A 23 18.12 17.97 -1.08
CA GLU A 23 17.48 16.94 -1.88
C GLU A 23 16.92 15.90 -0.92
N ASP A 24 15.84 16.28 -0.24
CA ASP A 24 14.83 15.33 0.17
C ASP A 24 13.50 16.04 0.01
N GLY A 25 13.12 16.19 -1.26
CA GLY A 25 11.73 16.37 -1.65
C GLY A 25 10.95 15.12 -1.23
N HIS A 26 10.70 14.98 0.07
CA HIS A 26 9.54 14.25 0.53
C HIS A 26 8.35 15.02 -0.01
N ASP A 27 7.91 14.59 -1.19
CA ASP A 27 6.62 14.93 -1.75
C ASP A 27 5.59 14.43 -0.73
N PHE A 28 5.30 15.28 0.26
CA PHE A 28 4.09 15.25 1.04
C PHE A 28 3.00 15.48 0.01
N ALA A 29 2.66 14.41 -0.72
CA ALA A 29 1.41 14.29 -1.39
C ALA A 29 0.38 14.53 -0.28
N LYS A 30 -0.08 15.78 -0.18
CA LYS A 30 -1.31 16.14 0.48
C LYS A 30 -2.34 15.30 -0.24
N ARG A 31 -2.58 14.09 0.27
CA ARG A 31 -3.59 13.15 -0.20
C ARG A 31 -4.93 13.79 0.12
N GLY A 32 -5.28 14.79 -0.69
CA GLY A 32 -6.60 15.38 -0.69
C GLY A 32 -7.60 14.29 -0.97
N PHE A 33 -8.80 14.46 -0.41
CA PHE A 33 -9.95 13.56 -0.56
C PHE A 33 -10.20 13.10 -2.02
N GLY A 34 -9.76 13.84 -3.04
CA GLY A 34 -9.90 13.47 -4.45
C GLY A 34 -9.00 12.32 -4.97
N SER A 35 -7.88 12.01 -4.30
CA SER A 35 -6.95 10.94 -4.76
C SER A 35 -7.30 9.55 -4.23
N TYR A 36 -8.24 9.43 -3.30
CA TYR A 36 -8.76 8.13 -2.82
C TYR A 36 -9.52 7.36 -3.92
N PHE A 37 -10.12 8.10 -4.88
CA PHE A 37 -11.16 7.55 -5.76
C PHE A 37 -10.69 6.99 -7.09
N SER A 38 -9.45 7.22 -7.55
CA SER A 38 -9.06 6.79 -8.90
C SER A 38 -8.67 5.32 -9.00
N ASN A 39 -8.37 4.64 -7.88
CA ASN A 39 -8.17 3.18 -7.82
C ASN A 39 -7.91 2.65 -6.39
N SER A 40 -7.65 3.53 -5.42
CA SER A 40 -7.18 3.22 -4.05
C SER A 40 -8.27 2.61 -3.17
N TYR A 41 -9.52 3.06 -3.34
CA TYR A 41 -10.64 2.66 -2.50
C TYR A 41 -10.89 1.14 -2.46
N PHE A 42 -10.85 0.45 -3.61
CA PHE A 42 -11.03 -1.02 -3.63
C PHE A 42 -9.86 -1.77 -2.99
N ASP A 43 -8.65 -1.22 -3.08
CA ASP A 43 -7.48 -1.80 -2.43
C ASP A 43 -7.56 -1.65 -0.91
N GLU A 44 -8.10 -0.54 -0.43
CA GLU A 44 -8.32 -0.29 0.99
C GLU A 44 -9.37 -1.24 1.57
N ILE A 45 -10.48 -1.45 0.86
CA ILE A 45 -11.50 -2.44 1.24
C ILE A 45 -10.89 -3.84 1.25
N ALA A 46 -10.11 -4.20 0.24
CA ALA A 46 -9.43 -5.48 0.18
C ALA A 46 -8.43 -5.62 1.34
N ALA A 47 -7.66 -4.58 1.66
CA ALA A 47 -6.70 -4.57 2.75
C ALA A 47 -7.39 -4.75 4.10
N ALA A 48 -8.45 -3.97 4.37
CA ALA A 48 -9.26 -4.09 5.58
C ALA A 48 -9.88 -5.49 5.71
N THR A 49 -10.44 -6.02 4.62
CA THR A 49 -11.06 -7.35 4.62
C THR A 49 -10.02 -8.44 4.86
N CYS A 50 -8.86 -8.38 4.20
CA CYS A 50 -7.79 -9.37 4.40
C CYS A 50 -7.22 -9.28 5.83
N ALA A 51 -7.01 -8.08 6.37
CA ALA A 51 -6.48 -7.88 7.72
C ALA A 51 -7.41 -8.41 8.82
N ALA A 52 -8.73 -8.43 8.57
CA ALA A 52 -9.72 -8.99 9.48
C ALA A 52 -9.79 -10.53 9.47
N LEU A 53 -9.04 -11.21 8.59
CA LEU A 53 -9.04 -12.66 8.52
C LEU A 53 -8.35 -13.27 9.76
N PRO A 54 -8.91 -14.35 10.33
CA PRO A 54 -8.29 -15.01 11.46
C PRO A 54 -6.95 -15.63 11.05
N LEU A 55 -5.90 -15.34 11.81
CA LEU A 55 -4.58 -15.93 11.65
C LEU A 55 -4.23 -16.78 12.87
N SER A 56 -3.61 -17.93 12.65
CA SER A 56 -3.12 -18.80 13.73
C SER A 56 -1.84 -18.29 14.39
N ARG A 57 -1.12 -17.34 13.77
CA ARG A 57 0.13 -16.74 14.26
C ARG A 57 0.27 -15.33 13.70
N ALA A 58 1.02 -14.48 14.41
CA ALA A 58 1.39 -13.14 13.95
C ALA A 58 2.04 -13.18 12.55
N GLY A 59 1.80 -12.12 11.77
CA GLY A 59 2.31 -11.96 10.42
C GLY A 59 1.75 -10.71 9.75
N HIS A 60 2.30 -10.37 8.60
CA HIS A 60 1.85 -9.27 7.77
C HIS A 60 0.83 -9.80 6.77
N VAL A 61 -0.37 -9.22 6.75
CA VAL A 61 -1.40 -9.55 5.78
C VAL A 61 -1.55 -8.39 4.80
N PHE A 62 -1.62 -8.72 3.52
CA PHE A 62 -1.72 -7.72 2.46
C PHE A 62 -2.54 -8.27 1.28
N PRO A 63 -3.33 -7.41 0.61
CA PRO A 63 -4.02 -7.77 -0.60
C PRO A 63 -3.07 -7.70 -1.81
N VAL A 64 -3.28 -8.56 -2.79
CA VAL A 64 -2.64 -8.48 -4.10
C VAL A 64 -3.72 -8.47 -5.16
N ARG A 65 -3.72 -7.46 -6.04
CA ARG A 65 -4.67 -7.37 -7.16
C ARG A 65 -4.49 -8.56 -8.08
N ARG A 66 -5.61 -9.18 -8.46
CA ARG A 66 -5.65 -10.28 -9.43
C ARG A 66 -6.32 -9.81 -10.71
N ARG A 67 -5.66 -10.02 -11.85
CA ARG A 67 -6.23 -9.69 -13.15
C ARG A 67 -7.33 -10.69 -13.51
N CYS A 68 -8.55 -10.22 -13.70
CA CYS A 68 -9.59 -11.01 -14.36
C CYS A 68 -9.26 -11.09 -15.86
N SER A 69 -9.03 -12.30 -16.35
CA SER A 69 -8.93 -12.62 -17.76
C SER A 69 -9.46 -14.03 -17.98
N SER A 70 -10.18 -14.25 -19.08
CA SER A 70 -10.62 -15.58 -19.50
C SER A 70 -9.45 -16.55 -19.73
N SER A 71 -8.26 -16.01 -20.03
CA SER A 71 -7.02 -16.77 -20.19
C SER A 71 -6.19 -16.89 -18.91
N SER A 72 -6.43 -16.07 -17.89
CA SER A 72 -5.66 -16.11 -16.64
C SER A 72 -6.22 -17.19 -15.72
N LYS A 73 -5.48 -18.31 -15.65
CA LYS A 73 -5.75 -19.41 -14.73
C LYS A 73 -4.93 -19.34 -13.45
N GLU A 74 -4.19 -18.25 -13.25
CA GLU A 74 -3.35 -18.09 -12.06
C GLU A 74 -4.21 -18.08 -10.80
N THR A 75 -3.85 -18.95 -9.86
CA THR A 75 -4.48 -19.05 -8.55
C THR A 75 -3.89 -18.03 -7.60
N CYS A 76 -4.58 -17.71 -6.51
CA CYS A 76 -4.02 -16.84 -5.49
C CYS A 76 -2.82 -17.48 -4.77
N ASP A 77 -2.75 -18.82 -4.70
CA ASP A 77 -1.54 -19.51 -4.23
C ASP A 77 -0.32 -19.17 -5.09
N GLN A 78 -0.46 -19.19 -6.42
CA GLN A 78 0.60 -18.84 -7.35
C GLN A 78 0.93 -17.35 -7.29
N ILE A 79 -0.09 -16.49 -7.25
CA ILE A 79 0.10 -15.04 -7.21
C ILE A 79 0.83 -14.61 -5.94
N CYS A 80 0.46 -15.13 -4.77
CA CYS A 80 1.14 -14.81 -3.51
C CYS A 80 2.60 -15.27 -3.50
N GLN A 81 3.00 -16.22 -4.35
CA GLN A 81 4.38 -16.70 -4.49
C GLN A 81 5.08 -16.13 -5.74
N SER A 82 4.43 -15.27 -6.50
CA SER A 82 5.00 -14.69 -7.71
C SER A 82 6.23 -13.83 -7.39
N SER A 83 7.16 -13.74 -8.34
CA SER A 83 8.39 -12.95 -8.19
C SER A 83 8.10 -11.47 -7.88
N GLY A 84 7.02 -10.91 -8.43
CA GLY A 84 6.58 -9.54 -8.17
C GLY A 84 6.16 -9.32 -6.72
N VAL A 85 5.47 -10.28 -6.10
CA VAL A 85 5.09 -10.24 -4.68
C VAL A 85 6.30 -10.50 -3.79
N LEU A 86 7.12 -11.50 -4.12
CA LEU A 86 8.31 -11.83 -3.32
C LEU A 86 9.33 -10.68 -3.28
N LYS A 87 9.52 -9.96 -4.39
CA LYS A 87 10.41 -8.78 -4.44
C LYS A 87 9.93 -7.64 -3.53
N GLN A 88 8.63 -7.43 -3.45
CA GLN A 88 8.03 -6.41 -2.58
C GLN A 88 7.96 -6.85 -1.11
N THR A 89 8.17 -8.14 -0.85
CA THR A 89 8.09 -8.72 0.49
C THR A 89 9.41 -9.29 0.99
N SER A 90 10.55 -8.81 0.49
CA SER A 90 11.88 -9.38 0.73
C SER A 90 12.50 -9.11 2.10
N TRP A 91 11.78 -8.46 3.03
CA TRP A 91 12.29 -8.16 4.38
C TRP A 91 12.57 -9.41 5.23
N ASN A 92 12.07 -10.57 4.81
CA ASN A 92 12.48 -11.85 5.36
C ASN A 92 12.43 -12.97 4.29
N ASN A 93 13.07 -14.10 4.60
CA ASN A 93 13.22 -15.24 3.71
C ASN A 93 12.00 -16.18 3.68
N ASN A 94 10.95 -15.91 4.47
CA ASN A 94 9.78 -16.77 4.49
C ASN A 94 8.94 -16.57 3.21
N PRO A 95 8.40 -17.65 2.63
CA PRO A 95 7.50 -17.50 1.50
C PRO A 95 6.19 -16.87 1.97
N SER A 96 5.64 -15.96 1.16
CA SER A 96 4.26 -15.52 1.30
C SER A 96 3.30 -16.64 0.91
N LYS A 97 2.16 -16.71 1.59
CA LYS A 97 1.14 -17.73 1.38
C LYS A 97 -0.22 -17.07 1.20
N CYS A 98 -1.08 -17.66 0.38
CA CYS A 98 -2.48 -17.23 0.32
C CYS A 98 -3.25 -17.75 1.54
N ILE A 99 -4.21 -16.94 2.02
CA ILE A 99 -5.14 -17.32 3.09
C ILE A 99 -6.61 -17.17 2.70
N GLU A 100 -6.90 -16.40 1.65
CA GLU A 100 -8.25 -16.13 1.17
C GLU A 100 -8.16 -15.50 -0.24
N SER A 101 -9.24 -15.59 -1.01
CA SER A 101 -9.42 -14.78 -2.21
C SER A 101 -10.76 -14.05 -2.19
N LEU A 102 -10.79 -12.84 -2.73
CA LEU A 102 -11.91 -11.92 -2.63
C LEU A 102 -12.41 -11.52 -4.01
N HIS A 103 -13.73 -11.34 -4.13
CA HIS A 103 -14.32 -10.48 -5.13
C HIS A 103 -14.82 -9.20 -4.46
N VAL A 104 -14.10 -8.10 -4.66
CA VAL A 104 -14.56 -6.76 -4.27
C VAL A 104 -15.43 -6.22 -5.40
N TYR A 105 -16.73 -6.04 -5.14
CA TYR A 105 -17.66 -5.59 -6.17
C TYR A 105 -17.47 -4.11 -6.48
N ARG A 106 -17.33 -3.82 -7.77
CA ARG A 106 -17.25 -2.45 -8.31
C ARG A 106 -18.64 -1.90 -8.61
N ASN A 107 -18.75 -0.59 -8.82
CA ASN A 107 -19.98 0.11 -9.22
C ASN A 107 -21.16 -0.17 -8.27
N ARG A 108 -20.87 -0.25 -6.97
CA ARG A 108 -21.88 -0.33 -5.92
C ARG A 108 -22.36 1.07 -5.57
N PRO A 109 -23.62 1.25 -5.17
CA PRO A 109 -24.08 2.53 -4.67
C PRO A 109 -23.33 2.89 -3.39
N ASP A 110 -22.77 4.09 -3.35
CA ASP A 110 -22.22 4.66 -2.12
C ASP A 110 -23.37 5.05 -1.20
N LEU A 111 -23.26 4.68 0.07
CA LEU A 111 -24.21 5.13 1.08
C LEU A 111 -23.93 6.60 1.40
N LEU A 112 -25.00 7.37 1.60
CA LEU A 112 -24.93 8.76 1.99
C LEU A 112 -24.18 8.92 3.32
N PRO A 113 -23.40 9.99 3.51
CA PRO A 113 -22.72 10.24 4.77
C PRO A 113 -23.72 10.40 5.92
N ASN A 114 -23.55 9.61 6.99
CA ASN A 114 -24.34 9.72 8.22
C ASN A 114 -23.80 10.85 9.14
N LEU A 115 -23.68 12.08 8.62
CA LEU A 115 -23.12 13.22 9.36
C LEU A 115 -24.14 13.94 10.25
N LYS A 116 -25.43 13.92 9.85
CA LYS A 116 -26.51 14.68 10.52
C LYS A 116 -27.82 13.89 10.68
N SER A 117 -28.03 12.85 9.88
CA SER A 117 -29.20 11.99 9.94
C SER A 117 -28.92 10.64 9.30
N ASP A 118 -29.58 9.58 9.80
CA ASP A 118 -29.44 8.21 9.31
C ASP A 118 -30.28 8.00 8.03
N THR A 119 -29.81 8.57 6.91
CA THR A 119 -30.59 8.66 5.65
C THR A 119 -30.67 7.34 4.87
N ASP A 120 -29.73 6.43 5.11
CA ASP A 120 -29.59 5.17 4.36
C ASP A 120 -29.74 3.92 5.24
N VAL A 121 -30.53 4.02 6.31
CA VAL A 121 -30.84 2.87 7.18
C VAL A 121 -31.41 1.72 6.35
N GLY A 122 -30.84 0.52 6.54
CA GLY A 122 -31.26 -0.70 5.86
C GLY A 122 -30.77 -0.86 4.42
N LYS A 123 -29.96 0.07 3.88
CA LYS A 123 -29.35 -0.06 2.56
C LYS A 123 -28.00 -0.77 2.63
N VAL A 124 -27.66 -1.48 1.55
CA VAL A 124 -26.39 -2.20 1.41
C VAL A 124 -25.42 -1.36 0.60
N GLY A 125 -24.31 -0.96 1.23
CA GLY A 125 -23.22 -0.28 0.55
C GLY A 125 -22.27 -1.25 -0.16
N LEU A 126 -21.00 -1.17 0.21
CA LEU A 126 -19.95 -2.04 -0.29
C LEU A 126 -20.22 -3.52 -0.03
N LEU A 127 -19.77 -4.34 -0.96
CA LEU A 127 -19.93 -5.78 -0.89
C LEU A 127 -18.61 -6.46 -1.27
N VAL A 128 -18.22 -7.43 -0.46
CA VAL A 128 -17.08 -8.31 -0.72
C VAL A 128 -17.55 -9.74 -0.60
N PHE A 129 -17.30 -10.54 -1.65
CA PHE A 129 -17.49 -11.97 -1.60
C PHE A 129 -16.18 -12.66 -1.24
N ARG A 130 -16.22 -13.55 -0.25
CA ARG A 130 -15.09 -14.37 0.20
C ARG A 130 -15.21 -15.77 -0.37
N TYR A 131 -14.21 -16.20 -1.15
CA TYR A 131 -14.24 -17.53 -1.76
C TYR A 131 -13.91 -18.65 -0.78
N GLN A 132 -13.27 -18.34 0.34
CA GLN A 132 -12.71 -19.29 1.29
C GLN A 132 -11.78 -20.29 0.59
N SER A 133 -11.06 -19.80 -0.42
CA SER A 133 -10.25 -20.62 -1.32
C SER A 133 -9.15 -19.79 -1.94
N CYS A 134 -7.99 -20.41 -2.13
CA CYS A 134 -6.85 -19.83 -2.84
C CYS A 134 -6.68 -20.38 -4.26
N ILE A 135 -7.49 -21.38 -4.63
CA ILE A 135 -7.42 -22.07 -5.93
C ILE A 135 -8.52 -21.63 -6.91
N ALA A 136 -9.41 -20.71 -6.50
CA ALA A 136 -10.43 -20.18 -7.39
C ALA A 136 -9.78 -19.43 -8.58
N THR A 137 -10.22 -19.75 -9.80
CA THR A 137 -9.62 -19.25 -11.04
C THR A 137 -10.59 -18.38 -11.87
N SER A 138 -10.20 -18.04 -13.11
CA SER A 138 -11.00 -17.25 -14.06
C SER A 138 -11.34 -15.85 -13.51
N CYS A 139 -12.45 -15.25 -13.96
CA CYS A 139 -12.94 -13.96 -13.48
C CYS A 139 -13.75 -14.04 -12.17
N GLY A 140 -13.41 -15.00 -11.31
CA GLY A 140 -13.92 -15.09 -9.95
C GLY A 140 -13.29 -14.04 -9.04
N PRO A 141 -12.23 -14.35 -8.27
CA PRO A 141 -11.60 -13.38 -7.38
C PRO A 141 -10.80 -12.32 -8.13
N ASN A 142 -10.88 -11.07 -7.67
CA ASN A 142 -10.10 -9.93 -8.17
C ASN A 142 -9.04 -9.43 -7.17
N TYR A 143 -9.00 -10.01 -5.96
CA TYR A 143 -7.92 -9.83 -4.98
C TYR A 143 -7.54 -11.16 -4.33
N CYS A 144 -6.27 -11.28 -3.97
CA CYS A 144 -5.72 -12.37 -3.17
C CYS A 144 -5.29 -11.82 -1.81
N CYS A 145 -5.71 -12.45 -0.71
CA CYS A 145 -5.19 -12.14 0.61
C CYS A 145 -3.96 -13.00 0.86
N CYS A 146 -2.80 -12.36 0.92
CA CYS A 146 -1.54 -13.02 1.20
C CYS A 146 -1.08 -12.71 2.63
N VAL A 147 -0.40 -13.67 3.24
CA VAL A 147 0.27 -13.52 4.53
C VAL A 147 1.76 -13.81 4.38
N LYS A 148 2.59 -13.03 5.05
CA LYS A 148 4.01 -13.31 5.24
C LYS A 148 4.36 -13.24 6.72
N ARG A 149 5.05 -14.26 7.21
CA ARG A 149 5.47 -14.39 8.61
C ARG A 149 6.96 -14.21 8.74
#